data_AF-A0AAN8IT17-F1
#
_entry.id   AF-A0AAN8IT17-F1
#
_cell.length_a   1.000
_cell.length_b   1.000
_cell.length_c   1.000
_cell.angle_alpha   90.00
_cell.angle_beta   90.00
_cell.angle_gamma   90.00
#
_symmetry.space_group_name_H-M   'P 1'
#
loop_
_entity.id
_entity.type
_entity.pdbx_description
1 polymer ?
#
loop_
_entity_poly.entity_id
_entity_poly.type
_entity_poly.pdbx_seq_one_letter_code
_entity_poly.pdbx_strand_id
1 'polypeptide(L)'
;MALTNNFYRETGKVEPRVSKEEENREIKAFLDAVLMSKPMVEVYNFLKKKGHPYAANPTVWADKIKQLWFEHYSRSRGAADSSGFEHVFIGEASSLEALESKTFKEKNGEVSGLHNWVRFYALEKNATENFDYKGFIVKR
;
A
#
# COMPACT_ATOMS: atom_id res chain seq x y z
N MET A 1 -2.75 -7.00 -11.31
CA MET A 1 -3.15 -7.52 -9.99
C MET A 1 -1.99 -8.15 -9.23
N ALA A 2 -0.89 -8.52 -9.88
CA ALA A 2 0.31 -9.14 -9.28
C ALA A 2 0.70 -8.59 -7.89
N LEU A 3 0.96 -7.28 -7.77
CA LEU A 3 1.27 -6.70 -6.46
C LEU A 3 0.17 -6.88 -5.42
N THR A 4 -1.10 -6.77 -5.81
CA THR A 4 -2.22 -6.80 -4.84
C THR A 4 -2.48 -8.18 -4.23
N ASN A 5 -1.95 -9.26 -4.81
CA ASN A 5 -2.04 -10.61 -4.25
C ASN A 5 -0.86 -10.98 -3.34
N ASN A 6 0.13 -10.09 -3.20
CA ASN A 6 1.30 -10.35 -2.35
C ASN A 6 1.03 -10.10 -0.86
N PHE A 7 -0.10 -9.49 -0.54
CA PHE A 7 -0.38 -9.00 0.80
C PHE A 7 -1.46 -9.84 1.49
N TYR A 8 -1.29 -10.04 2.80
CA TYR A 8 -2.34 -10.51 3.68
C TYR A 8 -3.16 -9.31 4.16
N ARG A 9 -4.44 -9.53 4.48
CA ARG A 9 -5.28 -8.47 5.06
C ARG A 9 -4.95 -8.20 6.53
N GLU A 10 -4.46 -9.22 7.22
CA GLU A 10 -4.10 -9.19 8.64
C GLU A 10 -2.63 -8.79 8.79
N THR A 11 -2.35 -7.76 9.57
CA THR A 11 -0.97 -7.41 9.93
C THR A 11 -0.37 -8.44 10.90
N GLY A 12 0.96 -8.49 10.99
CA GLY A 12 1.67 -9.43 11.89
C GLY A 12 1.95 -10.82 11.31
N LYS A 13 1.50 -11.11 10.08
CA LYS A 13 1.98 -12.27 9.31
C LYS A 13 3.27 -11.91 8.57
N VAL A 14 4.10 -12.91 8.31
CA VAL A 14 5.27 -12.72 7.44
C VAL A 14 4.77 -12.40 6.04
N GLU A 15 4.99 -11.16 5.63
CA GLU A 15 4.79 -10.66 4.27
C GLU A 15 6.14 -10.55 3.55
N PRO A 16 6.15 -10.62 2.20
CA PRO A 16 5.02 -10.89 1.30
C PRO A 16 4.62 -12.38 1.20
N ARG A 17 3.46 -12.66 0.59
CA ARG A 17 2.93 -14.00 0.22
C ARG A 17 3.73 -14.72 -0.87
N VAL A 18 4.71 -14.03 -1.44
CA VAL A 18 5.53 -14.47 -2.57
C VAL A 18 7.01 -14.44 -2.18
N SER A 19 7.91 -14.94 -3.03
CA SER A 19 9.34 -14.79 -2.75
C SER A 19 9.77 -13.33 -2.85
N LYS A 20 10.88 -12.98 -2.17
CA LYS A 20 11.47 -11.64 -2.24
C LYS A 20 11.88 -11.27 -3.67
N GLU A 21 12.33 -12.23 -4.47
CA GLU A 21 12.67 -12.03 -5.87
C GLU A 21 11.43 -11.70 -6.71
N GLU A 22 10.33 -12.40 -6.45
CA GLU A 22 9.05 -12.17 -7.11
C GLU A 22 8.49 -10.79 -6.78
N GLU A 23 8.43 -10.44 -5.50
CA GLU A 23 8.01 -9.13 -5.04
C GLU A 23 8.82 -8.00 -5.68
N ASN A 24 10.16 -8.10 -5.66
CA ASN A 24 11.02 -7.06 -6.25
C ASN A 24 10.78 -6.88 -7.75
N ARG A 25 10.55 -7.98 -8.47
CA ARG A 25 10.23 -7.95 -9.91
C ARG A 25 8.88 -7.29 -10.16
N GLU A 26 7.87 -7.57 -9.35
CA GLU A 26 6.55 -6.97 -9.48
C GLU A 26 6.55 -5.49 -9.11
N ILE A 27 7.25 -5.10 -8.04
CA ILE A 27 7.47 -3.70 -7.66
C ILE A 27 8.15 -2.95 -8.80
N LYS A 28 9.20 -3.53 -9.39
CA LYS A 28 9.91 -2.93 -10.52
C LYS A 28 8.99 -2.73 -11.71
N ALA A 29 8.23 -3.75 -12.10
CA ALA A 29 7.31 -3.67 -13.24
C ALA A 29 6.23 -2.60 -13.02
N PHE A 30 5.71 -2.49 -11.81
CA PHE A 30 4.75 -1.44 -11.44
C PHE A 30 5.36 -0.05 -11.51
N LEU A 31 6.54 0.14 -10.91
CA LEU A 31 7.22 1.43 -10.92
C LEU A 31 7.58 1.86 -12.35
N ASP A 32 8.09 0.96 -13.18
CA ASP A 32 8.40 1.25 -14.59
C ASP A 32 7.13 1.74 -15.31
N ALA A 33 6.01 1.02 -15.17
CA ALA A 33 4.74 1.41 -15.79
C ALA A 33 4.19 2.75 -15.28
N VAL A 34 4.26 2.98 -13.97
CA VAL A 34 3.74 4.19 -13.32
C VAL A 34 4.62 5.40 -13.67
N LEU A 35 5.94 5.29 -13.55
CA LEU A 35 6.87 6.40 -13.80
C LEU A 35 6.88 6.82 -15.27
N MET A 36 6.61 5.90 -16.20
CA MET A 36 6.46 6.20 -17.63
C MET A 36 5.08 6.77 -18.01
N SER A 37 4.10 6.74 -17.09
CA SER A 37 2.77 7.26 -17.36
C SER A 37 2.77 8.80 -17.48
N LYS A 38 1.88 9.33 -18.33
CA LYS A 38 1.76 10.79 -18.52
C LYS A 38 1.58 11.56 -17.20
N PRO A 39 0.69 11.14 -16.26
CA PRO A 39 0.53 11.86 -14.99
C PRO A 39 1.83 11.93 -14.17
N MET A 40 2.61 10.85 -14.11
CA MET A 40 3.85 10.84 -13.34
C MET A 40 4.96 11.66 -14.00
N VAL A 41 5.00 11.68 -15.33
CA VAL A 41 5.89 12.58 -16.08
C VAL A 41 5.56 14.04 -15.77
N GLU A 42 4.27 14.40 -15.71
CA GLU A 42 3.86 15.76 -15.33
C GLU A 42 4.24 16.11 -13.89
N VAL A 43 4.05 15.18 -12.94
CA VAL A 43 4.47 15.37 -11.54
C VAL A 43 5.99 15.58 -11.45
N TYR A 44 6.78 14.75 -12.14
CA TYR A 44 8.23 14.90 -12.19
C TYR A 44 8.64 16.28 -12.74
N ASN A 45 8.06 16.70 -13.87
CA ASN A 45 8.35 17.99 -14.50
C ASN A 45 7.97 19.16 -13.59
N PHE A 46 6.81 19.08 -12.93
CA PHE A 46 6.37 20.08 -11.96
C PHE A 46 7.35 20.22 -10.80
N LEU A 47 7.74 19.10 -10.17
CA LEU A 47 8.68 19.10 -9.04
C LEU A 47 10.08 19.56 -9.46
N LYS A 48 10.52 19.18 -10.66
CA LYS A 48 11.79 19.64 -11.25
C LYS A 48 11.79 21.15 -11.43
N LYS A 49 10.71 21.73 -11.96
CA LYS A 49 10.56 23.19 -12.10
C LYS A 49 10.59 23.92 -10.75
N LYS A 50 10.15 23.25 -9.68
CA LYS A 50 10.20 23.77 -8.31
C LYS A 50 11.56 23.56 -7.62
N GLY A 51 12.53 22.93 -8.27
CA GLY A 51 13.83 22.61 -7.68
C GLY A 51 13.75 21.57 -6.56
N HIS A 52 12.71 20.73 -6.53
CA HIS A 52 12.53 19.76 -5.47
C HIS A 52 13.61 18.65 -5.55
N PRO A 53 14.24 18.24 -4.43
CA PRO A 53 15.37 17.30 -4.45
C PRO A 53 15.01 15.93 -5.03
N TYR A 54 13.75 15.50 -4.92
CA TYR A 54 13.31 14.21 -5.46
C TYR A 54 13.31 14.19 -6.99
N ALA A 55 13.21 15.35 -7.64
CA ALA A 55 13.20 15.47 -9.09
C ALA A 55 14.55 15.88 -9.68
N ALA A 56 15.65 15.70 -8.92
CA ALA A 56 17.01 16.07 -9.34
C ALA A 56 17.42 15.39 -10.65
N ASN A 57 17.17 14.09 -10.78
CA ASN A 57 17.36 13.31 -12.01
C ASN A 57 16.41 12.09 -12.00
N PRO A 58 16.22 11.41 -13.15
CA PRO A 58 15.30 10.27 -13.24
C PRO A 58 15.61 9.11 -12.28
N THR A 59 16.88 8.84 -12.02
CA THR A 59 17.30 7.77 -11.08
C THR A 59 16.87 8.10 -9.65
N VAL A 60 17.20 9.30 -9.17
CA VAL A 60 16.78 9.77 -7.84
C VAL A 60 15.26 9.80 -7.72
N TRP A 61 14.55 10.19 -8.78
CA TRP A 61 13.10 10.17 -8.82
C TRP A 61 12.54 8.77 -8.63
N ALA A 62 13.02 7.79 -9.40
CA ALA A 62 12.59 6.41 -9.30
C ALA A 62 12.88 5.84 -7.89
N ASP A 63 14.08 6.08 -7.35
CA ASP A 63 14.48 5.60 -6.03
C ASP A 63 13.61 6.23 -4.92
N LYS A 64 13.29 7.52 -5.02
CA LYS A 64 12.44 8.20 -4.03
C LYS A 64 10.99 7.76 -4.08
N ILE A 65 10.43 7.51 -5.27
CA ILE A 65 9.09 6.94 -5.39
C ILE A 65 9.07 5.50 -4.88
N LYS A 66 10.11 4.69 -5.17
CA LYS A 66 10.23 3.35 -4.60
C LYS A 66 10.26 3.38 -3.08
N GLN A 67 11.14 4.21 -2.51
CA GLN A 67 11.25 4.39 -1.06
C GLN A 67 9.92 4.83 -0.44
N LEU A 68 9.27 5.84 -1.00
CA LEU A 68 8.02 6.38 -0.45
C LEU A 68 6.91 5.34 -0.35
N TRP A 69 6.81 4.45 -1.35
CA TRP A 69 5.69 3.53 -1.46
C TRP A 69 6.00 2.12 -0.93
N PHE A 70 7.23 1.63 -1.09
CA PHE A 70 7.56 0.21 -0.87
C PHE A 70 8.60 -0.03 0.22
N GLU A 71 9.18 1.01 0.82
CA GLU A 71 10.03 0.81 1.99
C GLU A 71 9.17 0.64 3.24
N HIS A 72 9.48 -0.38 4.04
CA HIS A 72 8.75 -0.68 5.27
C HIS A 72 9.13 0.31 6.37
N TYR A 73 8.13 0.76 7.14
CA TYR A 73 8.32 1.59 8.32
C TYR A 73 7.55 1.03 9.52
N SER A 74 8.00 1.37 10.74
CA SER A 74 7.31 0.99 11.97
C SER A 74 6.22 2.01 12.30
N ARG A 75 5.00 1.54 12.59
CA ARG A 75 3.86 2.41 12.96
C ARG A 75 3.76 2.69 14.47
N SER A 76 4.41 1.86 15.30
CA SER A 76 4.51 2.06 16.75
C SER A 76 5.58 1.13 17.32
N ARG A 77 6.54 1.64 18.10
CA ARG A 77 7.58 0.92 18.91
C ARG A 77 7.74 -0.61 18.69
N GLY A 78 7.87 -1.06 17.45
CA GLY A 78 7.68 -2.45 17.03
C GLY A 78 8.22 -2.69 15.61
N ALA A 79 8.01 -3.88 15.06
CA ALA A 79 8.59 -4.28 13.76
C ALA A 79 8.18 -3.33 12.63
N ALA A 80 9.09 -3.12 11.66
CA ALA A 80 8.78 -2.42 10.42
C ALA A 80 8.01 -3.38 9.51
N ASP A 81 6.69 -3.35 9.62
CA ASP A 81 5.78 -4.36 9.03
C ASP A 81 4.77 -3.76 8.04
N SER A 82 4.91 -2.48 7.68
CA SER A 82 3.92 -1.78 6.85
C SER A 82 4.60 -0.79 5.90
N SER A 83 4.03 -0.63 4.71
CA SER A 83 4.49 0.26 3.64
C SER A 83 3.38 1.21 3.18
N GLY A 84 3.76 2.31 2.52
CA GLY A 84 2.79 3.27 1.98
C GLY A 84 1.86 2.64 0.94
N PHE A 85 2.36 1.66 0.18
CA PHE A 85 1.60 0.94 -0.83
C PHE A 85 0.51 0.09 -0.19
N GLU A 86 0.84 -0.70 0.84
CA GLU A 86 -0.14 -1.48 1.58
C GLU A 86 -1.22 -0.58 2.18
N HIS A 87 -0.80 0.48 2.87
CA HIS A 87 -1.72 1.38 3.54
C HIS A 87 -2.73 2.04 2.60
N VAL A 88 -2.29 2.53 1.43
CA VAL A 88 -3.13 3.33 0.52
C VAL A 88 -3.85 2.47 -0.54
N PHE A 89 -3.21 1.43 -1.06
CA PHE A 89 -3.73 0.66 -2.20
C PHE A 89 -4.34 -0.67 -1.81
N ILE A 90 -3.86 -1.31 -0.74
CA ILE A 90 -4.35 -2.63 -0.30
C ILE A 90 -5.45 -2.49 0.73
N GLY A 91 -5.32 -1.52 1.62
CA GLY A 91 -6.14 -1.40 2.81
C GLY A 91 -5.66 -2.40 3.86
N GLU A 92 -5.34 -1.90 5.04
CA GLU A 92 -4.67 -2.64 6.10
C GLU A 92 -5.64 -2.88 7.25
N ALA A 93 -5.74 -4.12 7.74
CA ALA A 93 -6.47 -4.43 8.97
C ALA A 93 -5.49 -4.62 10.12
N SER A 94 -5.73 -3.93 11.23
CA SER A 94 -4.95 -4.08 12.45
C SER A 94 -5.03 -5.51 13.00
N SER A 95 -3.87 -6.04 13.40
CA SER A 95 -3.69 -7.43 13.85
C SER A 95 -4.54 -7.77 15.06
N LEU A 96 -5.02 -9.02 15.07
CA LEU A 96 -5.68 -9.62 16.23
C LEU A 96 -4.66 -10.01 17.33
N GLU A 97 -3.38 -10.17 17.00
CA GLU A 97 -2.30 -10.53 17.94
C GLU A 97 -1.86 -9.37 18.85
N ALA A 98 -2.32 -8.14 18.63
CA ALA A 98 -2.13 -7.03 19.58
C ALA A 98 -2.88 -7.23 20.92
N LEU A 99 -3.50 -8.41 21.13
CA LEU A 99 -4.34 -8.80 22.24
C LEU A 99 -3.65 -8.77 23.62
N GLU A 100 -2.32 -8.81 23.70
CA GLU A 100 -1.61 -8.79 24.99
C GLU A 100 -1.40 -7.37 25.55
N SER A 101 -1.61 -6.32 24.76
CA SER A 101 -1.54 -4.93 25.23
C SER A 101 -2.90 -4.48 25.78
N LYS A 102 -3.09 -4.65 27.09
CA LYS A 102 -4.28 -4.25 27.88
C LYS A 102 -4.63 -2.74 27.86
N THR A 103 -3.97 -1.92 27.03
CA THR A 103 -4.03 -0.46 27.14
C THR A 103 -4.63 0.25 25.92
N PHE A 104 -4.82 -0.42 24.78
CA PHE A 104 -5.48 0.19 23.62
C PHE A 104 -6.64 -0.69 23.12
N LYS A 105 -7.81 -0.45 23.70
CA LYS A 105 -9.07 -0.63 22.97
C LYS A 105 -9.03 0.33 21.79
N GLU A 106 -9.25 -0.17 20.58
CA GLU A 106 -9.73 0.54 19.37
C GLU A 106 -8.95 0.01 18.17
N LYS A 107 -9.69 -0.45 17.14
CA LYS A 107 -9.20 -1.10 15.90
C LYS A 107 -8.89 -2.60 16.03
N ASN A 108 -9.73 -3.42 16.65
CA ASN A 108 -9.61 -4.88 16.45
C ASN A 108 -10.28 -5.26 15.14
N GLY A 109 -9.50 -5.60 14.11
CA GLY A 109 -10.02 -6.06 12.81
C GLY A 109 -10.70 -4.99 11.95
N GLU A 110 -10.53 -3.71 12.28
CA GLU A 110 -11.02 -2.62 11.44
C GLU A 110 -10.10 -2.42 10.23
N VAL A 111 -10.69 -2.39 9.04
CA VAL A 111 -9.96 -2.07 7.81
C VAL A 111 -9.74 -0.57 7.73
N SER A 112 -8.49 -0.15 7.60
CA SER A 112 -8.07 1.22 7.35
C SER A 112 -7.52 1.36 5.93
N GLY A 113 -7.73 2.52 5.29
CA GLY A 113 -7.09 2.84 4.00
C GLY A 113 -7.63 2.12 2.76
N LEU A 114 -8.73 1.36 2.85
CA LEU A 114 -9.35 0.70 1.70
C LEU A 114 -10.18 1.69 0.85
N HIS A 115 -9.50 2.47 0.01
CA HIS A 115 -10.13 3.44 -0.88
C HIS A 115 -9.88 3.19 -2.37
N ASN A 116 -9.07 2.19 -2.70
CA ASN A 116 -8.76 1.85 -4.08
C ASN A 116 -9.91 1.04 -4.72
N TRP A 117 -10.57 1.63 -5.73
CA TRP A 117 -11.72 1.00 -6.41
C TRP A 117 -11.37 -0.29 -7.16
N VAL A 118 -10.13 -0.44 -7.66
CA VAL A 118 -9.68 -1.67 -8.32
C VAL A 118 -9.55 -2.81 -7.30
N ARG A 119 -9.00 -2.51 -6.12
CA ARG A 119 -8.94 -3.44 -4.99
C ARG A 119 -10.33 -3.80 -4.51
N PHE A 120 -11.23 -2.81 -4.39
CA PHE A 120 -12.63 -3.04 -4.04
C PHE A 120 -13.29 -4.05 -4.99
N TYR A 121 -13.18 -3.82 -6.30
CA TYR A 121 -13.70 -4.75 -7.31
C TYR A 121 -13.10 -6.16 -7.19
N ALA A 122 -11.80 -6.27 -6.92
CA ALA A 122 -11.13 -7.55 -6.77
C ALA A 122 -11.61 -8.35 -5.55
N LEU A 123 -11.83 -7.65 -4.43
CA LEU A 123 -12.36 -8.25 -3.19
C LEU A 123 -13.82 -8.67 -3.38
N GLU A 124 -14.65 -7.82 -4.00
CA GLU A 124 -16.05 -8.13 -4.29
C GLU A 124 -16.20 -9.34 -5.24
N LYS A 125 -15.31 -9.48 -6.22
CA LYS A 125 -15.35 -10.58 -7.19
C LYS A 125 -14.92 -11.93 -6.58
N ASN A 126 -14.13 -11.94 -5.50
CA ASN A 126 -13.62 -13.16 -4.90
C ASN A 126 -14.37 -13.50 -3.61
N ALA A 127 -15.28 -14.47 -3.68
CA ALA A 127 -16.06 -14.92 -2.52
C ALA A 127 -15.21 -15.41 -1.34
N THR A 128 -13.97 -15.86 -1.56
CA THR A 128 -13.07 -16.27 -0.46
C THR A 128 -12.53 -15.09 0.34
N GLU A 129 -12.66 -13.87 -0.17
CA GLU A 129 -12.21 -12.65 0.50
C GLU A 129 -13.26 -12.07 1.46
N ASN A 130 -14.42 -12.70 1.67
CA ASN A 130 -15.41 -12.24 2.67
C ASN A 130 -15.71 -10.73 2.63
N PHE A 131 -15.86 -10.16 1.44
CA PHE A 131 -16.13 -8.75 1.22
C PHE A 131 -17.61 -8.54 0.87
N ASP A 132 -18.28 -7.63 1.60
CA ASP A 132 -19.73 -7.44 1.51
C ASP A 132 -20.06 -5.94 1.47
N TYR A 133 -20.49 -5.46 0.30
CA TYR A 133 -20.86 -4.07 0.10
C TYR A 133 -22.22 -3.74 0.74
N LYS A 134 -22.22 -2.84 1.72
CA LYS A 134 -23.41 -2.45 2.50
C LYS A 134 -24.17 -1.23 1.96
N GLY A 135 -23.81 -0.72 0.79
CA GLY A 135 -24.42 0.49 0.20
C GLY A 135 -23.60 1.77 0.47
N PHE A 136 -24.05 2.88 -0.11
CA PHE A 136 -23.41 4.19 0.03
C PHE A 136 -24.06 5.02 1.14
N ILE A 137 -23.27 5.83 1.83
CA ILE A 137 -23.74 6.72 2.90
C ILE A 137 -24.04 8.10 2.31
N VAL A 138 -25.27 8.59 2.49
CA VAL A 138 -25.63 9.97 2.16
C VAL A 138 -25.26 10.88 3.32
N LYS A 139 -24.47 11.92 3.04
CA LYS A 139 -24.11 12.92 4.04
C LYS A 139 -25.38 13.65 4.51
N ARG A 140 -25.62 13.64 5.82
CA ARG A 140 -26.71 14.39 6.47
C ARG A 140 -26.32 15.84 6.67
#